data_AF-A0A9X3NBG0-F1
#
_entry.id   AF-A0A9X3NBG0-F1
#
_cell.length_a   1.000
_cell.length_b   1.000
_cell.length_c   1.000
_cell.angle_alpha   90.00
_cell.angle_beta   90.00
_cell.angle_gamma   90.00
#
_symmetry.space_group_name_H-M   'P 1'
#
loop_
_entity.id
_entity.type
_entity.pdbx_description
1 polymer ?
#
loop_
_entity_poly.entity_id
_entity_poly.type
_entity_poly.pdbx_seq_one_letter_code
_entity_poly.pdbx_strand_id
1 'polypeptide(L)'
;MEVVVKPLWPSEPPRGVGYGSLLRVERGIARRAMVIDGEPHLAEAAWQGDRVHLRGSHERAVERLRFMLALDDDLAPFHRAFRSDPLLGRVMRGLPKLRVLRVPDPFEALAWGVIFQLIDVQRAGQIAWAFTRAHGVQHESGLWTAPPRAAFENAAALEACGLAPTQARTLARVARVPIERAGTVSGVGEWTLAQLQLFGEGRYDVALARDVGIRNAYARMIGVRTGSVSEDAFREALDRYAPWQGLAAQYMIAIGWRSGARYESVHALRPR
;
A
#
# COMPACT_ATOMS: atom_id res chain seq x y z
N MET A 1 -13.64 17.90 12.14
CA MET A 1 -12.32 18.52 11.94
C MET A 1 -12.09 18.75 10.47
N GLU A 2 -11.54 19.90 10.09
CA GLU A 2 -11.28 20.27 8.69
C GLU A 2 -9.88 20.89 8.56
N VAL A 3 -9.15 20.49 7.51
CA VAL A 3 -7.80 20.98 7.21
C VAL A 3 -7.66 21.13 5.69
N VAL A 4 -7.09 22.24 5.24
CA VAL A 4 -6.74 22.43 3.82
C VAL A 4 -5.24 22.38 3.68
N VAL A 5 -4.75 21.49 2.80
CA VAL A 5 -3.32 21.33 2.54
C VAL A 5 -3.00 21.68 1.09
N LYS A 6 -1.83 22.27 0.86
CA LYS A 6 -1.20 22.35 -0.45
C LYS A 6 -0.11 21.29 -0.50
N PRO A 7 -0.29 20.19 -1.24
CA PRO A 7 0.70 19.12 -1.29
C PRO A 7 2.07 19.61 -1.81
N LEU A 8 3.17 19.06 -1.30
CA LEU A 8 4.53 19.46 -1.72
C LEU A 8 4.89 19.00 -3.15
N TRP A 9 4.07 18.13 -3.73
CA TRP A 9 4.16 17.68 -5.11
C TRP A 9 2.75 17.62 -5.73
N PRO A 10 2.56 17.79 -7.06
CA PRO A 10 1.25 17.65 -7.67
C PRO A 10 0.51 16.37 -7.24
N SER A 11 -0.75 16.52 -6.88
CA SER A 11 -1.61 15.44 -6.38
C SER A 11 -2.91 15.40 -7.18
N GLU A 12 -3.48 14.20 -7.32
CA GLU A 12 -4.82 13.99 -7.87
C GLU A 12 -5.52 12.88 -7.06
N PRO A 13 -6.86 12.81 -7.10
CA PRO A 13 -7.58 11.70 -6.48
C PRO A 13 -7.01 10.37 -6.97
N PRO A 14 -6.71 9.41 -6.06
CA PRO A 14 -6.12 8.15 -6.47
C PRO A 14 -7.04 7.44 -7.46
N ARG A 15 -6.48 7.00 -8.60
CA ARG A 15 -7.27 6.33 -9.64
C ARG A 15 -7.75 4.95 -9.20
N GLY A 16 -7.18 4.44 -8.11
CA GLY A 16 -7.97 3.64 -7.19
C GLY A 16 -7.19 3.16 -6.00
N VAL A 17 -7.49 1.93 -5.62
CA VAL A 17 -7.48 1.54 -4.23
C VAL A 17 -6.25 0.68 -3.93
N GLY A 18 -5.40 1.16 -3.02
CA GLY A 18 -4.12 0.54 -2.66
C GLY A 18 -4.27 -0.80 -1.95
N TYR A 19 -3.16 -1.24 -1.36
CA TYR A 19 -3.03 -2.55 -0.71
C TYR A 19 -4.08 -2.78 0.39
N GLY A 20 -4.80 -3.91 0.34
CA GLY A 20 -5.87 -4.22 1.31
C GLY A 20 -7.12 -3.32 1.22
N SER A 21 -7.19 -2.45 0.20
CA SER A 21 -8.23 -1.45 -0.12
C SER A 21 -9.46 -1.38 0.78
N LEU A 22 -9.37 -0.56 1.81
CA LEU A 22 -10.53 0.00 2.54
C LEU A 22 -10.74 1.49 2.25
N LEU A 23 -9.96 2.04 1.31
CA LEU A 23 -10.15 3.37 0.74
C LEU A 23 -11.22 3.30 -0.36
N ARG A 24 -12.19 4.20 -0.31
CA ARG A 24 -13.16 4.40 -1.39
C ARG A 24 -12.86 5.71 -2.10
N VAL A 25 -12.76 5.72 -3.42
CA VAL A 25 -12.64 6.95 -4.22
C VAL A 25 -13.83 7.06 -5.15
N GLU A 26 -14.65 8.09 -4.97
CA GLU A 26 -15.86 8.32 -5.76
C GLU A 26 -16.01 9.81 -6.05
N ARG A 27 -16.26 10.15 -7.33
CA ARG A 27 -16.46 11.55 -7.79
C ARG A 27 -15.34 12.50 -7.34
N GLY A 28 -14.09 12.01 -7.32
CA GLY A 28 -12.92 12.80 -6.90
C GLY A 28 -12.76 12.97 -5.39
N ILE A 29 -13.55 12.26 -4.58
CA ILE A 29 -13.47 12.27 -3.11
C ILE A 29 -12.95 10.91 -2.64
N ALA A 30 -11.84 10.93 -1.91
CA ALA A 30 -11.28 9.75 -1.25
C ALA A 30 -11.83 9.67 0.19
N ARG A 31 -12.28 8.49 0.62
CA ARG A 31 -12.91 8.24 1.92
C ARG A 31 -12.34 7.00 2.57
N ARG A 32 -12.02 7.09 3.86
CA ARG A 32 -11.52 5.95 4.65
C ARG A 32 -12.16 6.00 6.04
N ALA A 33 -12.86 4.93 6.40
CA ALA A 33 -13.25 4.67 7.78
C ALA A 33 -12.07 4.02 8.51
N MET A 34 -11.81 4.32 9.77
CA MET A 34 -10.74 3.70 10.56
C MET A 34 -11.08 3.71 12.06
N VAL A 35 -10.53 2.77 12.82
CA VAL A 35 -10.69 2.78 14.28
C VAL A 35 -9.62 3.68 14.90
N ILE A 36 -10.05 4.65 15.72
CA ILE A 36 -9.20 5.52 16.53
C ILE A 36 -9.70 5.41 17.97
N ASP A 37 -8.80 5.11 18.90
CA ASP A 37 -9.11 5.03 20.34
C ASP A 37 -10.33 4.14 20.66
N GLY A 38 -10.52 3.07 19.89
CA GLY A 38 -11.61 2.09 20.06
C GLY A 38 -12.85 2.34 19.21
N GLU A 39 -13.00 3.54 18.63
CA GLU A 39 -14.22 3.95 17.93
C GLU A 39 -14.00 4.12 16.41
N PRO A 40 -15.00 3.81 15.56
CA PRO A 40 -14.90 4.00 14.12
C PRO A 40 -15.10 5.48 13.74
N HIS A 41 -14.16 6.03 12.99
CA HIS A 41 -14.20 7.39 12.46
C HIS A 41 -14.04 7.41 10.95
N LEU A 42 -14.65 8.38 10.29
CA LEU A 42 -14.52 8.62 8.86
C LEU A 42 -13.66 9.85 8.60
N ALA A 43 -12.73 9.73 7.65
CA ALA A 43 -12.03 10.85 7.05
C ALA A 43 -12.24 10.86 5.53
N GLU A 44 -12.27 12.06 4.97
CA GLU A 44 -12.45 12.32 3.56
C GLU A 44 -11.43 13.34 3.05
N ALA A 45 -11.05 13.22 1.78
CA ALA A 45 -10.19 14.17 1.07
C ALA A 45 -10.80 14.50 -0.29
N ALA A 46 -10.91 15.80 -0.60
CA ALA A 46 -11.40 16.32 -1.87
C ALA A 46 -10.36 17.26 -2.50
N TRP A 47 -10.13 17.15 -3.80
CA TRP A 47 -9.15 17.96 -4.53
C TRP A 47 -9.85 19.15 -5.18
N GLN A 48 -9.33 20.36 -4.93
CA GLN A 48 -9.78 21.61 -5.55
C GLN A 48 -8.56 22.40 -6.05
N GLY A 49 -8.30 22.33 -7.34
CA GLY A 49 -7.09 22.93 -7.94
C GLY A 49 -5.81 22.27 -7.41
N ASP A 50 -4.90 23.06 -6.85
CA ASP A 50 -3.65 22.61 -6.23
C ASP A 50 -3.78 22.34 -4.71
N ARG A 51 -5.00 22.40 -4.16
CA ARG A 51 -5.29 22.17 -2.75
C ARG A 51 -6.10 20.89 -2.54
N VAL A 52 -5.92 20.29 -1.36
CA VAL A 52 -6.69 19.14 -0.89
C VAL A 52 -7.39 19.53 0.41
N HIS A 53 -8.71 19.43 0.41
CA HIS A 53 -9.56 19.68 1.56
C HIS A 53 -9.80 18.35 2.27
N LEU A 54 -9.25 18.21 3.47
CA LEU A 54 -9.49 17.04 4.31
C LEU A 54 -10.48 17.37 5.41
N ARG A 55 -11.36 16.42 5.71
CA ARG A 55 -12.28 16.53 6.84
C ARG A 55 -12.53 15.16 7.46
N GLY A 56 -12.95 15.14 8.71
CA GLY A 56 -13.29 13.90 9.39
C GLY A 56 -13.87 14.11 10.77
N SER A 57 -14.41 13.05 11.36
CA SER A 57 -14.99 13.07 12.71
C SER A 57 -13.95 13.12 13.83
N HIS A 58 -12.66 12.88 13.52
CA HIS A 58 -11.56 12.92 14.48
C HIS A 58 -10.27 13.45 13.84
N GLU A 59 -9.44 14.17 14.59
CA GLU A 59 -8.17 14.77 14.12
C GLU A 59 -7.20 13.70 13.59
N ARG A 60 -6.87 12.69 14.41
CA ARG A 60 -6.03 11.54 14.00
C ARG A 60 -6.52 10.81 12.75
N ALA A 61 -7.83 10.77 12.50
CA ALA A 61 -8.36 10.15 11.28
C ALA A 61 -8.01 10.98 10.03
N VAL A 62 -8.08 12.32 10.15
CA VAL A 62 -7.65 13.26 9.10
C VAL A 62 -6.14 13.16 8.87
N GLU A 63 -5.34 13.11 9.93
CA GLU A 63 -3.88 12.95 9.85
C GLU A 63 -3.49 11.63 9.18
N ARG A 64 -4.12 10.52 9.57
CA ARG A 64 -3.88 9.20 8.96
C ARG A 64 -4.28 9.17 7.50
N LEU A 65 -5.37 9.83 7.09
CA LEU A 65 -5.74 9.95 5.68
C LEU A 65 -4.74 10.81 4.89
N ARG A 66 -4.26 11.92 5.46
CA ARG A 66 -3.21 12.76 4.87
C ARG A 66 -1.92 11.96 4.64
N PHE A 67 -1.52 11.16 5.62
CA PHE A 67 -0.40 10.21 5.52
C PHE A 67 -0.65 9.15 4.45
N MET A 68 -1.83 8.53 4.46
CA MET A 68 -2.23 7.49 3.51
C MET A 68 -2.10 7.97 2.05
N LEU A 69 -2.47 9.23 1.81
CA LEU A 69 -2.42 9.89 0.50
C LEU A 69 -1.05 10.50 0.16
N ALA A 70 -0.07 10.36 1.06
CA ALA A 70 1.29 10.87 0.91
C ALA A 70 1.34 12.36 0.56
N LEU A 71 0.41 13.18 1.08
CA LEU A 71 0.25 14.58 0.63
C LEU A 71 1.44 15.48 0.99
N ASP A 72 2.19 15.12 2.03
CA ASP A 72 3.33 15.88 2.54
C ASP A 72 4.66 15.48 1.90
N ASP A 73 4.67 14.50 1.00
CA ASP A 73 5.90 14.07 0.36
C ASP A 73 6.31 15.05 -0.75
N ASP A 74 7.55 15.55 -0.66
CA ASP A 74 8.23 16.23 -1.75
C ASP A 74 8.91 15.22 -2.68
N LEU A 75 8.30 15.02 -3.85
CA LEU A 75 8.84 14.13 -4.88
C LEU A 75 9.69 14.88 -5.92
N ALA A 76 9.87 16.20 -5.77
CA ALA A 76 10.64 17.00 -6.72
C ALA A 76 12.12 16.54 -6.83
N PRO A 77 12.83 16.18 -5.75
CA PRO A 77 14.20 15.64 -5.85
C PRO A 77 14.28 14.38 -6.72
N PHE A 78 13.37 13.43 -6.50
CA PHE A 78 13.29 12.20 -7.30
C PHE A 78 13.01 12.50 -8.78
N HIS A 79 12.03 13.38 -9.06
CA HIS A 79 11.71 13.76 -10.43
C HIS A 79 12.86 14.51 -11.13
N ARG A 80 13.57 15.40 -10.43
CA ARG A 80 14.74 16.08 -11.00
C ARG A 80 15.85 15.08 -11.36
N ALA A 81 16.12 14.12 -10.49
CA ALA A 81 17.17 13.12 -10.69
C ALA A 81 16.86 12.15 -11.84
N PHE A 82 15.62 11.66 -11.95
CA PHE A 82 15.30 10.51 -12.81
C PHE A 82 14.34 10.79 -13.97
N ARG A 83 13.88 12.03 -14.20
CA ARG A 83 12.97 12.36 -15.34
C ARG A 83 13.50 11.97 -16.73
N SER A 84 14.83 11.90 -16.88
CA SER A 84 15.52 11.53 -18.13
C SER A 84 16.06 10.10 -18.11
N ASP A 85 15.79 9.34 -17.03
CA ASP A 85 16.24 7.96 -16.90
C ASP A 85 15.69 7.11 -18.07
N PRO A 86 16.52 6.26 -18.72
CA PRO A 86 16.09 5.46 -19.87
C PRO A 86 14.91 4.52 -19.56
N LEU A 87 14.79 4.08 -18.30
CA LEU A 87 13.82 3.12 -17.86
C LEU A 87 12.58 3.81 -17.25
N LEU A 88 12.77 4.74 -16.32
CA LEU A 88 11.69 5.40 -15.58
C LEU A 88 11.20 6.69 -16.23
N GLY A 89 12.04 7.40 -17.00
CA GLY A 89 11.73 8.75 -17.47
C GLY A 89 10.44 8.83 -18.28
N ARG A 90 10.18 7.83 -19.15
CA ARG A 90 8.92 7.76 -19.93
C ARG A 90 7.70 7.60 -19.03
N VAL A 91 7.81 6.83 -17.95
CA VAL A 91 6.74 6.58 -16.98
C VAL A 91 6.45 7.83 -16.18
N MET A 92 7.50 8.47 -15.69
CA MET A 92 7.41 9.67 -14.86
C MET A 92 6.75 10.82 -15.62
N ARG A 93 7.04 10.96 -16.92
CA ARG A 93 6.31 11.90 -17.79
C ARG A 93 4.86 11.51 -18.00
N GLY A 94 4.57 10.21 -18.03
CA GLY A 94 3.22 9.67 -18.20
C GLY A 94 2.34 9.73 -16.95
N LEU A 95 2.95 9.67 -15.77
CA LEU A 95 2.32 9.62 -14.46
C LEU A 95 2.99 10.65 -13.52
N PRO A 96 2.99 11.95 -13.86
CA PRO A 96 3.76 12.96 -13.12
C PRO A 96 3.25 13.19 -11.69
N LYS A 97 2.03 12.71 -11.39
CA LYS A 97 1.36 12.83 -10.09
C LYS A 97 1.29 11.50 -9.33
N LEU A 98 2.01 10.46 -9.78
CA LEU A 98 2.02 9.18 -9.09
C LEU A 98 2.55 9.38 -7.67
N ARG A 99 1.77 8.93 -6.71
CA ARG A 99 2.12 8.86 -5.29
C ARG A 99 1.99 7.42 -4.82
N VAL A 100 2.83 7.03 -3.88
CA VAL A 100 2.71 5.72 -3.23
C VAL A 100 1.60 5.83 -2.19
N LEU A 101 0.45 5.21 -2.46
CA LEU A 101 -0.59 5.10 -1.46
C LEU A 101 -0.09 4.24 -0.31
N ARG A 102 -0.15 4.80 0.90
CA ARG A 102 0.25 4.16 2.14
C ARG A 102 -0.93 3.45 2.79
N VAL A 103 -0.67 2.82 3.93
CA VAL A 103 -1.69 2.25 4.82
C VAL A 103 -1.73 3.12 6.08
N PRO A 104 -2.91 3.51 6.60
CA PRO A 104 -3.02 4.51 7.67
C PRO A 104 -2.48 4.05 9.03
N ASP A 105 -2.18 2.76 9.19
CA ASP A 105 -1.66 2.16 10.42
C ASP A 105 -0.50 1.18 10.08
N PRO A 106 0.66 1.27 10.75
CA PRO A 106 1.80 0.39 10.47
C PRO A 106 1.51 -1.09 10.74
N PHE A 107 0.73 -1.42 11.79
CA PHE A 107 0.36 -2.81 12.03
C PHE A 107 -0.57 -3.33 10.93
N GLU A 108 -1.51 -2.51 10.47
CA GLU A 108 -2.35 -2.84 9.31
C GLU A 108 -1.47 -3.15 8.07
N ALA A 109 -0.44 -2.33 7.80
CA ALA A 109 0.48 -2.56 6.68
C ALA A 109 1.22 -3.89 6.79
N LEU A 110 1.73 -4.19 7.99
CA LEU A 110 2.42 -5.45 8.28
C LEU A 110 1.49 -6.66 8.15
N ALA A 111 0.27 -6.57 8.67
CA ALA A 111 -0.71 -7.65 8.63
C ALA A 111 -1.10 -7.99 7.19
N TRP A 112 -1.38 -6.97 6.37
CA TRP A 112 -1.56 -7.18 4.95
C TRP A 112 -0.30 -7.72 4.27
N GLY A 113 0.88 -7.26 4.68
CA GLY A 113 2.17 -7.79 4.22
C GLY A 113 2.26 -9.30 4.37
N VAL A 114 1.93 -9.83 5.55
CA VAL A 114 1.94 -11.28 5.81
C VAL A 114 0.84 -12.01 5.03
N ILE A 115 -0.37 -11.45 4.92
CA ILE A 115 -1.50 -12.09 4.21
C ILE A 115 -1.16 -12.34 2.73
N PHE A 116 -0.45 -11.43 2.07
CA PHE A 116 -0.18 -11.55 0.63
C PHE A 116 1.10 -12.33 0.32
N GLN A 117 1.83 -12.81 1.33
CA GLN A 117 3.04 -13.60 1.11
C GLN A 117 2.74 -14.82 0.23
N LEU A 118 3.52 -14.98 -0.84
CA LEU A 118 3.61 -16.19 -1.66
C LEU A 118 2.29 -16.66 -2.31
N ILE A 119 1.28 -15.79 -2.39
CA ILE A 119 -0.01 -16.11 -3.01
C ILE A 119 -0.40 -15.07 -4.05
N ASP A 120 -1.34 -15.43 -4.92
CA ASP A 120 -1.94 -14.50 -5.87
C ASP A 120 -2.65 -13.35 -5.14
N VAL A 121 -2.55 -12.15 -5.72
CA VAL A 121 -3.06 -10.91 -5.13
C VAL A 121 -4.58 -10.88 -5.00
N GLN A 122 -5.32 -11.51 -5.93
CA GLN A 122 -6.78 -11.62 -5.83
C GLN A 122 -7.15 -12.56 -4.69
N ARG A 123 -6.44 -13.68 -4.55
CA ARG A 123 -6.64 -14.59 -3.42
C ARG A 123 -6.34 -13.92 -2.08
N ALA A 124 -5.24 -13.19 -1.99
CA ALA A 124 -4.90 -12.42 -0.80
C ALA A 124 -5.96 -11.38 -0.45
N GLY A 125 -6.44 -10.64 -1.46
CA GLY A 125 -7.52 -9.67 -1.32
C GLY A 125 -8.82 -10.32 -0.82
N GLN A 126 -9.18 -11.50 -1.31
CA GLN A 126 -10.37 -12.23 -0.85
C GLN A 126 -10.25 -12.64 0.62
N ILE A 127 -9.09 -13.12 1.06
CA ILE A 127 -8.82 -13.48 2.46
C ILE A 127 -8.89 -12.24 3.35
N ALA A 128 -8.21 -11.16 2.96
CA ALA A 128 -8.23 -9.89 3.68
C ALA A 128 -9.65 -9.34 3.85
N TRP A 129 -10.46 -9.41 2.79
CA TRP A 129 -11.86 -8.98 2.84
C TRP A 129 -12.77 -9.92 3.64
N ALA A 130 -12.56 -11.23 3.58
CA ALA A 130 -13.28 -12.18 4.43
C ALA A 130 -13.01 -11.89 5.91
N PHE A 131 -11.74 -11.68 6.26
CA PHE A 131 -11.34 -11.34 7.62
C PHE A 131 -11.86 -9.96 8.05
N THR A 132 -11.84 -8.97 7.14
CA THR A 132 -12.43 -7.64 7.38
C THR A 132 -13.93 -7.71 7.65
N ARG A 133 -14.69 -8.49 6.89
CA ARG A 133 -16.14 -8.62 7.13
C ARG A 133 -16.45 -9.36 8.43
N ALA A 134 -15.61 -10.31 8.83
CA ALA A 134 -15.81 -11.10 10.04
C ALA A 134 -15.40 -10.36 11.32
N HIS A 135 -14.39 -9.49 11.25
CA HIS A 135 -13.75 -8.92 12.45
C HIS A 135 -13.53 -7.40 12.40
N GLY A 136 -13.73 -6.75 11.25
CA GLY A 136 -13.72 -5.30 11.14
C GLY A 136 -15.02 -4.68 11.64
N VAL A 137 -15.01 -3.37 11.86
CA VAL A 137 -16.20 -2.58 12.20
C VAL A 137 -16.68 -1.86 10.94
N GLN A 138 -17.98 -1.94 10.65
CA GLN A 138 -18.60 -1.12 9.60
C GLN A 138 -19.02 0.23 10.21
N HIS A 139 -18.46 1.32 9.69
CA HIS A 139 -18.88 2.68 10.04
C HIS A 139 -20.30 2.95 9.51
N GLU A 140 -21.04 3.88 10.13
CA GLU A 140 -22.40 4.27 9.73
C GLU A 140 -22.53 4.68 8.25
N SER A 141 -21.43 5.14 7.65
CA SER A 141 -21.35 5.46 6.21
C SER A 141 -21.31 4.21 5.30
N GLY A 142 -21.35 3.01 5.85
CA GLY A 142 -21.25 1.73 5.13
C GLY A 142 -19.82 1.29 4.78
N LEU A 143 -18.80 2.09 5.10
CA LEU A 143 -17.39 1.72 4.85
C LEU A 143 -16.83 0.86 6.00
N TRP A 144 -15.97 -0.09 5.65
CA TRP A 144 -15.34 -0.98 6.61
C TRP A 144 -14.03 -0.41 7.13
N THR A 145 -13.80 -0.56 8.44
CA THR A 145 -12.51 -0.35 9.09
C THR A 145 -11.66 -1.62 8.98
N ALA A 146 -10.35 -1.50 9.19
CA ALA A 146 -9.50 -2.70 9.30
C ALA A 146 -9.84 -3.45 10.60
N PRO A 147 -9.72 -4.80 10.64
CA PRO A 147 -9.86 -5.55 11.88
C PRO A 147 -8.93 -5.02 12.97
N PRO A 148 -9.37 -4.98 14.23
CA PRO A 148 -8.53 -4.56 15.32
C PRO A 148 -7.38 -5.54 15.50
N ARG A 149 -6.24 -5.06 15.97
CA ARG A 149 -5.03 -5.86 16.19
C ARG A 149 -5.29 -7.15 16.99
N ALA A 150 -6.14 -7.08 18.02
CA ALA A 150 -6.51 -8.24 18.83
C ALA A 150 -7.17 -9.38 18.03
N ALA A 151 -7.89 -9.07 16.94
CA ALA A 151 -8.49 -10.10 16.10
C ALA A 151 -7.44 -10.99 15.42
N PHE A 152 -6.27 -10.42 15.08
CA PHE A 152 -5.18 -11.15 14.44
C PHE A 152 -4.45 -12.11 15.38
N GLU A 153 -4.66 -12.02 16.71
CA GLU A 153 -4.08 -12.96 17.67
C GLU A 153 -4.69 -14.37 17.59
N ASN A 154 -5.89 -14.49 17.01
CA ASN A 154 -6.61 -15.74 16.85
C ASN A 154 -6.28 -16.38 15.49
N ALA A 155 -5.28 -17.27 15.47
CA ALA A 155 -4.89 -18.00 14.27
C ALA A 155 -6.05 -18.80 13.65
N ALA A 156 -6.93 -19.39 14.47
CA ALA A 156 -8.07 -20.16 13.97
C ALA A 156 -9.08 -19.28 13.22
N ALA A 157 -9.28 -18.03 13.65
CA ALA A 157 -10.15 -17.08 12.95
C ALA A 157 -9.58 -16.68 11.58
N LEU A 158 -8.26 -16.51 11.50
CA LEU A 158 -7.56 -16.24 10.24
C LEU A 158 -7.65 -17.44 9.28
N GLU A 159 -7.45 -18.66 9.78
CA GLU A 159 -7.59 -19.90 9.01
C GLU A 159 -9.02 -20.11 8.51
N ALA A 160 -10.03 -19.80 9.33
CA ALA A 160 -11.43 -19.84 8.92
C ALA A 160 -11.75 -18.88 7.76
N CYS A 161 -10.98 -17.80 7.61
CA CYS A 161 -11.06 -16.87 6.48
C CYS A 161 -10.22 -17.31 5.25
N GLY A 162 -9.58 -18.48 5.32
CA GLY A 162 -8.85 -19.10 4.23
C GLY A 162 -7.37 -18.77 4.17
N LEU A 163 -6.79 -18.18 5.24
CA LEU A 163 -5.35 -17.98 5.35
C LEU A 163 -4.63 -19.29 5.66
N ALA A 164 -3.43 -19.50 5.10
CA ALA A 164 -2.66 -20.71 5.36
C ALA A 164 -2.24 -20.80 6.85
N PRO A 165 -2.22 -22.00 7.47
CA PRO A 165 -1.91 -22.15 8.89
C PRO A 165 -0.56 -21.55 9.32
N THR A 166 0.45 -21.59 8.44
CA THR A 166 1.76 -20.98 8.70
C THR A 166 1.69 -19.45 8.78
N GLN A 167 0.98 -18.81 7.85
CA GLN A 167 0.74 -17.36 7.86
C GLN A 167 -0.14 -16.94 9.03
N ALA A 168 -1.18 -17.72 9.35
CA ALA A 168 -2.05 -17.47 10.49
C ALA A 168 -1.30 -17.50 11.82
N ARG A 169 -0.44 -18.50 12.05
CA ARG A 169 0.44 -18.55 13.22
C ARG A 169 1.45 -17.40 13.25
N THR A 170 1.95 -16.98 12.09
CA THR A 170 2.87 -15.83 11.98
C THR A 170 2.16 -14.56 12.42
N LEU A 171 0.97 -14.26 11.87
CA LEU A 171 0.16 -13.10 12.26
C LEU A 171 -0.21 -13.12 13.74
N ALA A 172 -0.61 -14.27 14.29
CA ALA A 172 -0.94 -14.38 15.70
C ALA A 172 0.25 -14.04 16.62
N ARG A 173 1.47 -14.40 16.22
CA ARG A 173 2.70 -14.02 16.95
C ARG A 173 3.02 -12.54 16.76
N VAL A 174 2.93 -12.04 15.53
CA VAL A 174 3.16 -10.62 15.20
C VAL A 174 2.21 -9.70 15.96
N ALA A 175 0.92 -10.06 16.06
CA ALA A 175 -0.09 -9.30 16.78
C ALA A 175 0.24 -9.10 18.27
N ARG A 176 1.05 -9.98 18.86
CA ARG A 176 1.42 -9.95 20.29
C ARG A 176 2.74 -9.25 20.62
N VAL A 177 3.52 -8.84 19.61
CA VAL A 177 4.81 -8.18 19.85
C VAL A 177 4.77 -6.72 19.39
N PRO A 178 5.47 -5.78 20.07
CA PRO A 178 5.63 -4.42 19.56
C PRO A 178 6.07 -4.42 18.08
N ILE A 179 5.58 -3.46 17.30
CA ILE A 179 5.77 -3.44 15.83
C ILE A 179 7.26 -3.40 15.46
N GLU A 180 8.06 -2.73 16.28
CA GLU A 180 9.52 -2.61 16.18
C GLU A 180 10.22 -3.97 16.31
N ARG A 181 9.57 -4.95 16.95
CA ARG A 181 10.06 -6.31 17.14
C ARG A 181 9.49 -7.30 16.14
N ALA A 182 8.67 -6.85 15.18
CA ALA A 182 8.08 -7.71 14.16
C ALA A 182 9.12 -8.54 13.39
N GLY A 183 10.29 -7.95 13.09
CA GLY A 183 11.38 -8.63 12.39
C GLY A 183 12.01 -9.81 13.15
N THR A 184 11.73 -9.96 14.44
CA THR A 184 12.18 -11.13 15.24
C THR A 184 11.22 -12.32 15.12
N VAL A 185 10.05 -12.13 14.53
CA VAL A 185 9.02 -13.18 14.41
C VAL A 185 9.33 -14.05 13.20
N SER A 186 9.47 -15.36 13.43
CA SER A 186 9.60 -16.34 12.35
C SER A 186 8.40 -16.23 11.39
N GLY A 187 8.70 -16.06 10.09
CA GLY A 187 7.72 -15.79 9.04
C GLY A 187 7.67 -14.32 8.58
N VAL A 188 8.29 -13.41 9.32
CA VAL A 188 8.47 -12.00 8.90
C VAL A 188 9.88 -11.83 8.32
N GLY A 189 9.96 -11.82 6.99
CA GLY A 189 11.22 -11.67 6.25
C GLY A 189 11.44 -10.26 5.70
N GLU A 190 12.58 -10.08 5.02
CA GLU A 190 13.01 -8.83 4.39
C GLU A 190 11.92 -8.17 3.53
N TRP A 191 11.25 -8.95 2.67
CA TRP A 191 10.18 -8.43 1.81
C TRP A 191 9.00 -7.85 2.63
N THR A 192 8.59 -8.53 3.70
CA THR A 192 7.48 -8.09 4.55
C THR A 192 7.84 -6.85 5.36
N LEU A 193 9.08 -6.74 5.83
CA LEU A 193 9.57 -5.53 6.48
C LEU A 193 9.67 -4.36 5.50
N ALA A 194 10.12 -4.60 4.26
CA ALA A 194 10.14 -3.56 3.23
C ALA A 194 8.71 -3.07 2.87
N GLN A 195 7.72 -3.95 2.88
CA GLN A 195 6.30 -3.58 2.73
C GLN A 195 5.83 -2.69 3.88
N LEU A 196 6.13 -3.06 5.14
CA LEU A 196 5.85 -2.23 6.32
C LEU A 196 6.54 -0.85 6.21
N GLN A 197 7.82 -0.82 5.87
CA GLN A 197 8.57 0.43 5.81
C GLN A 197 8.07 1.35 4.69
N LEU A 198 7.79 0.81 3.50
CA LEU A 198 7.28 1.62 2.39
C LEU A 198 5.86 2.12 2.65
N PHE A 199 4.95 1.22 3.01
CA PHE A 199 3.52 1.53 3.06
C PHE A 199 3.03 1.95 4.44
N GLY A 200 3.61 1.42 5.52
CA GLY A 200 3.23 1.76 6.89
C GLY A 200 4.05 2.91 7.48
N GLU A 201 5.32 3.06 7.10
CA GLU A 201 6.21 4.12 7.62
C GLU A 201 6.48 5.23 6.59
N GLY A 202 6.16 5.00 5.32
CA GLY A 202 6.34 5.99 4.25
C GLY A 202 7.77 6.16 3.76
N ARG A 203 8.63 5.17 4.00
CA ARG A 203 10.05 5.18 3.63
C ARG A 203 10.28 4.79 2.18
N TYR A 204 11.00 5.61 1.43
CA TYR A 204 11.35 5.33 0.03
C TYR A 204 12.72 4.68 -0.17
N ASP A 205 13.55 4.65 0.87
CA ASP A 205 14.91 4.10 0.86
C ASP A 205 14.95 2.57 1.02
N VAL A 206 13.84 1.89 0.70
CA VAL A 206 13.65 0.46 0.94
C VAL A 206 13.52 -0.29 -0.38
N ALA A 207 14.35 -1.31 -0.57
CA ALA A 207 14.35 -2.11 -1.79
C ALA A 207 13.37 -3.28 -1.67
N LEU A 208 12.33 -3.30 -2.50
CA LEU A 208 11.43 -4.43 -2.67
C LEU A 208 12.02 -5.49 -3.62
N ALA A 209 13.32 -5.79 -3.49
CA ALA A 209 14.05 -6.65 -4.45
C ALA A 209 13.52 -8.09 -4.53
N ARG A 210 12.90 -8.57 -3.45
CA ARG A 210 12.26 -9.89 -3.37
C ARG A 210 10.82 -9.89 -3.89
N ASP A 211 10.30 -8.75 -4.33
CA ASP A 211 8.95 -8.66 -4.88
C ASP A 211 8.91 -9.20 -6.31
N VAL A 212 8.34 -10.39 -6.47
CA VAL A 212 8.24 -11.07 -7.77
C VAL A 212 7.42 -10.26 -8.77
N GLY A 213 6.38 -9.54 -8.32
CA GLY A 213 5.53 -8.73 -9.17
C GLY A 213 6.29 -7.55 -9.78
N ILE A 214 7.02 -6.82 -8.94
CA ILE A 214 7.84 -5.68 -9.37
C ILE A 214 9.03 -6.17 -10.21
N ARG A 215 9.71 -7.26 -9.82
CA ARG A 215 10.80 -7.84 -10.61
C ARG A 215 10.35 -8.30 -11.99
N ASN A 216 9.14 -8.86 -12.09
CA ASN A 216 8.55 -9.20 -13.38
C ASN A 216 8.16 -7.95 -14.20
N ALA A 217 7.72 -6.88 -13.55
CA ALA A 217 7.51 -5.61 -14.24
C ALA A 217 8.83 -5.07 -14.80
N TYR A 218 9.90 -5.06 -13.99
CA TYR A 218 11.25 -4.71 -14.43
C TYR A 218 11.73 -5.55 -15.61
N ALA A 219 11.57 -6.88 -15.56
CA ALA A 219 11.93 -7.78 -16.65
C ALA A 219 11.27 -7.39 -17.98
N ARG A 220 9.96 -7.06 -17.96
CA ARG A 220 9.24 -6.58 -19.15
C ARG A 220 9.79 -5.26 -19.66
N MET A 221 10.16 -4.35 -18.75
CA MET A 221 10.65 -3.01 -19.11
C MET A 221 12.01 -3.05 -19.82
N ILE A 222 12.86 -4.02 -19.46
CA ILE A 222 14.16 -4.24 -20.11
C ILE A 222 14.09 -5.24 -21.28
N GLY A 223 12.89 -5.72 -21.64
CA GLY A 223 12.67 -6.59 -22.78
C GLY A 223 13.12 -8.05 -22.60
N VAL A 224 13.21 -8.55 -21.36
CA VAL A 224 13.58 -9.95 -21.06
C VAL A 224 12.39 -10.75 -20.55
N ARG A 225 12.52 -12.08 -20.55
CA ARG A 225 11.47 -12.99 -20.09
C ARG A 225 11.16 -12.78 -18.60
N THR A 226 9.89 -12.72 -18.23
CA THR A 226 9.49 -12.68 -16.80
C THR A 226 10.03 -13.90 -16.05
N GLY A 227 10.47 -13.71 -14.81
CA GLY A 227 11.11 -14.75 -14.01
C GLY A 227 12.58 -15.04 -14.35
N SER A 228 13.17 -14.40 -15.38
CA SER A 228 14.59 -14.59 -15.70
C SER A 228 15.54 -13.66 -14.94
N VAL A 229 15.03 -12.59 -14.33
CA VAL A 229 15.83 -11.66 -13.52
C VAL A 229 15.96 -12.23 -12.12
N SER A 230 17.20 -12.38 -11.61
CA SER A 230 17.47 -12.85 -10.25
C SER A 230 17.16 -11.77 -9.20
N GLU A 231 17.11 -12.15 -7.91
CA GLU A 231 16.94 -11.17 -6.81
C GLU A 231 18.12 -10.18 -6.77
N ASP A 232 19.34 -10.68 -6.90
CA ASP A 232 20.56 -9.85 -6.84
C ASP A 232 20.65 -8.87 -8.02
N ALA A 233 20.39 -9.34 -9.24
CA ALA A 233 20.40 -8.47 -10.42
C ALA A 233 19.31 -7.38 -10.31
N PHE A 234 18.17 -7.71 -9.70
CA PHE A 234 17.12 -6.71 -9.49
C PHE A 234 17.46 -5.74 -8.35
N ARG A 235 18.12 -6.21 -7.29
CA ARG A 235 18.63 -5.36 -6.21
C ARG A 235 19.64 -4.33 -6.76
N GLU A 236 20.63 -4.78 -7.52
CA GLU A 236 21.62 -3.91 -8.18
C GLU A 236 20.91 -2.89 -9.10
N ALA A 237 19.89 -3.34 -9.84
CA ALA A 237 19.11 -2.45 -10.69
C ALA A 237 18.37 -1.37 -9.88
N LEU A 238 17.89 -1.68 -8.68
CA LEU A 238 17.22 -0.75 -7.76
C LEU A 238 18.20 0.20 -7.07
N ASP A 239 19.43 -0.24 -6.76
CA ASP A 239 20.44 0.57 -6.07
C ASP A 239 20.83 1.84 -6.84
N ARG A 240 20.69 1.84 -8.17
CA ARG A 240 20.83 3.03 -9.02
C ARG A 240 19.87 4.17 -8.65
N TYR A 241 18.78 3.87 -7.97
CA TYR A 241 17.76 4.85 -7.57
C TYR A 241 17.90 5.28 -6.12
N ALA A 242 18.94 4.87 -5.39
CA ALA A 242 19.12 5.27 -4.00
C ALA A 242 19.08 6.82 -3.83
N PRO A 243 18.45 7.35 -2.77
CA PRO A 243 17.73 6.66 -1.69
C PRO A 243 16.22 6.47 -1.97
N TRP A 244 15.81 6.30 -3.22
CA TRP A 244 14.41 6.23 -3.69
C TRP A 244 14.01 4.86 -4.24
N GLN A 245 14.69 3.79 -3.83
CA GLN A 245 14.49 2.44 -4.38
C GLN A 245 13.01 2.01 -4.33
N GLY A 246 12.32 2.27 -3.22
CA GLY A 246 10.91 1.94 -3.05
C GLY A 246 10.01 2.73 -3.99
N LEU A 247 10.26 4.03 -4.16
CA LEU A 247 9.50 4.87 -5.10
C LEU A 247 9.77 4.47 -6.55
N ALA A 248 11.03 4.19 -6.91
CA ALA A 248 11.40 3.67 -8.22
C ALA A 248 10.69 2.35 -8.54
N ALA A 249 10.64 1.43 -7.58
CA ALA A 249 9.90 0.17 -7.69
C ALA A 249 8.41 0.39 -7.96
N GLN A 250 7.78 1.38 -7.32
CA GLN A 250 6.37 1.74 -7.59
C GLN A 250 6.16 2.30 -9.00
N TYR A 251 7.11 3.09 -9.52
CA TYR A 251 7.08 3.51 -10.93
C TYR A 251 7.27 2.33 -11.90
N MET A 252 8.14 1.37 -11.59
CA MET A 252 8.34 0.18 -12.42
C MET A 252 7.07 -0.64 -12.54
N ILE A 253 6.41 -0.92 -11.40
CA ILE A 253 5.18 -1.67 -11.46
C ILE A 253 4.16 -0.89 -12.26
N ALA A 254 4.00 0.45 -12.06
CA ALA A 254 3.05 1.32 -12.76
C ALA A 254 3.10 1.31 -14.32
N ILE A 255 4.17 0.79 -14.96
CA ILE A 255 4.25 0.60 -16.42
C ILE A 255 3.43 -0.59 -16.93
N GLY A 256 3.40 -1.71 -16.20
CA GLY A 256 2.67 -2.92 -16.60
C GLY A 256 1.17 -2.70 -16.85
N TRP A 257 0.68 -1.50 -16.54
CA TRP A 257 -0.70 -1.07 -16.50
C TRP A 257 -1.09 -0.22 -17.73
N ARG A 258 -0.14 0.21 -18.58
CA ARG A 258 -0.46 0.96 -19.82
C ARG A 258 -0.69 0.06 -21.04
N SER A 259 -0.43 -1.23 -20.95
CA SER A 259 -0.55 -2.19 -22.06
C SER A 259 -2.01 -2.59 -22.41
N GLY A 260 -3.03 -1.85 -21.98
CA GLY A 260 -4.45 -2.17 -22.23
C GLY A 260 -5.17 -2.93 -21.11
N ALA A 261 -4.51 -3.20 -19.98
CA ALA A 261 -5.20 -3.57 -18.76
C ALA A 261 -5.88 -2.32 -18.20
N ARG A 262 -7.22 -2.30 -18.11
CA ARG A 262 -7.96 -1.25 -17.40
C ARG A 262 -7.34 -1.10 -16.01
N TYR A 263 -7.38 0.11 -15.46
CA TYR A 263 -7.28 0.28 -14.02
C TYR A 263 -8.50 -0.43 -13.38
N GLU A 264 -8.36 -1.72 -13.16
CA GLU A 264 -9.02 -2.48 -12.12
C GLU A 264 -7.90 -2.67 -11.13
N SER A 265 -7.99 -2.03 -9.94
CA SER A 265 -7.01 -2.28 -8.90
C SER A 265 -6.82 -3.81 -8.77
N VAL A 266 -5.60 -4.31 -8.62
CA VAL A 266 -5.40 -5.72 -8.22
C VAL A 266 -6.01 -6.00 -6.82
N HIS A 267 -6.49 -4.95 -6.14
CA HIS A 267 -7.29 -4.94 -4.93
C HIS A 267 -8.75 -4.51 -5.15
N ALA A 268 -9.14 -4.12 -6.36
CA ALA A 268 -10.54 -4.09 -6.77
C ALA A 268 -10.93 -5.56 -6.95
N LEU A 269 -11.45 -6.15 -5.88
CA LEU A 269 -12.08 -7.45 -5.97
C LEU A 269 -13.04 -7.42 -7.15
N ARG A 270 -12.83 -8.31 -8.12
CA ARG A 270 -13.85 -8.54 -9.14
C ARG A 270 -15.12 -8.96 -8.40
N PRO A 271 -16.27 -8.30 -8.67
CA PRO A 271 -17.55 -8.86 -8.24
C PRO A 271 -17.62 -10.30 -8.75
N ARG A 272 -18.05 -11.23 -7.90
CA ARG A 272 -18.46 -12.55 -8.38
C ARG A 272 -19.69 -12.41 -9.27
#